data_AF-A0AAJ3Q313-F1
#
_entry.id   AF-A0AAJ3Q313-F1
#
_cell.length_a   1.000
_cell.length_b   1.000
_cell.length_c   1.000
_cell.angle_alpha   90.00
_cell.angle_beta   90.00
_cell.angle_gamma   90.00
#
_symmetry.space_group_name_H-M   'P 1'
#
loop_
_entity.id
_entity.type
_entity.pdbx_description
1 polymer ?
#
loop_
_entity_poly.entity_id
_entity_poly.type
_entity_poly.pdbx_seq_one_letter_code
_entity_poly.pdbx_strand_id
1 'polypeptide(L)'
;MLKKAGYDSRFRTGHYDGKGRVAEWILSQNKANADRMGAAIFTTGPYMEMAFSPFTPMTPRIEEGVATWRVPLGRGAVVHVSLEDCAYYVRWLFDNTEQSVGTDLEVAIEHVRYDELAATFERVTGHPACYIDTHVHQYFGGPLKNAADRPAGYNADPADRSTMSFRDNFTGFWNMWKHDVIKRDYQLLDDIHPNRLKSAEQWIRRHEELARLNGSPSLWDKLQPEALQNSFSVLKSSEDRQRGNVGGL
;
A
#
# COMPACT_ATOMS: atom_id res chain seq x y z
N MET A 1 5.96 -6.56 -10.91
CA MET A 1 6.94 -5.48 -10.71
C MET A 1 8.16 -5.67 -11.57
N LEU A 2 8.79 -6.85 -11.54
CA LEU A 2 9.94 -7.15 -12.41
C LEU A 2 9.69 -6.79 -13.87
N LYS A 3 8.58 -7.22 -14.47
CA LYS A 3 8.24 -6.90 -15.86
C LYS A 3 8.11 -5.39 -16.11
N LYS A 4 7.42 -4.65 -15.23
CA LYS A 4 7.29 -3.18 -15.33
C LYS A 4 8.65 -2.46 -15.21
N ALA A 5 9.61 -3.08 -14.53
CA ALA A 5 10.98 -2.58 -14.37
C ALA A 5 11.99 -3.18 -15.36
N GLY A 6 11.55 -3.80 -16.46
CA GLY A 6 12.47 -4.37 -17.46
C GLY A 6 13.27 -5.58 -16.95
N TYR A 7 12.70 -6.34 -16.02
CA TYR A 7 13.27 -7.54 -15.38
C TYR A 7 14.53 -7.30 -14.56
N ASP A 8 14.77 -6.06 -14.12
CA ASP A 8 15.83 -5.74 -13.18
C ASP A 8 15.51 -6.27 -11.78
N SER A 9 16.38 -7.15 -11.27
CA SER A 9 16.20 -7.87 -10.01
C SER A 9 16.16 -6.97 -8.78
N ARG A 10 16.66 -5.73 -8.86
CA ARG A 10 16.57 -4.73 -7.79
C ARG A 10 15.13 -4.37 -7.44
N PHE A 11 14.19 -4.58 -8.36
CA PHE A 11 12.76 -4.32 -8.20
C PHE A 11 11.93 -5.59 -7.98
N ARG A 12 12.58 -6.72 -7.69
CA ARG A 12 11.87 -7.98 -7.40
C ARG A 12 11.03 -7.82 -6.16
N THR A 13 9.74 -8.06 -6.28
CA THR A 13 8.79 -7.91 -5.16
C THR A 13 7.83 -9.07 -5.21
N GLY A 14 8.19 -10.17 -4.54
CA GLY A 14 7.50 -11.45 -4.66
C GLY A 14 5.98 -11.35 -4.49
N HIS A 15 5.52 -10.61 -3.49
CA HIS A 15 4.08 -10.46 -3.22
C HIS A 15 3.30 -9.68 -4.30
N TYR A 16 3.98 -8.84 -5.10
CA TYR A 16 3.40 -8.15 -6.26
C TYR A 16 3.61 -8.93 -7.55
N ASP A 17 4.78 -9.56 -7.74
CA ASP A 17 5.10 -10.35 -8.91
C ASP A 17 4.17 -11.57 -9.03
N GLY A 18 3.84 -12.23 -7.92
CA GLY A 18 2.84 -13.29 -7.90
C GLY A 18 1.46 -12.82 -8.36
N LYS A 19 0.97 -11.70 -7.83
CA LYS A 19 -0.34 -11.10 -8.22
C LYS A 19 -0.35 -10.70 -9.69
N GLY A 20 0.72 -10.05 -10.16
CA GLY A 20 0.84 -9.62 -11.55
C GLY A 20 0.81 -10.77 -12.54
N ARG A 21 1.46 -11.91 -12.22
CA ARG A 21 1.39 -13.11 -13.08
C ARG A 21 -0.02 -13.68 -13.18
N VAL A 22 -0.73 -13.75 -12.05
CA VAL A 22 -2.13 -14.21 -12.05
C VAL A 22 -3.04 -13.24 -12.80
N ALA A 23 -2.86 -11.93 -12.62
CA ALA A 23 -3.60 -10.90 -13.35
C ALA A 23 -3.39 -11.02 -14.87
N GLU A 24 -2.13 -11.16 -15.33
CA GLU A 24 -1.83 -11.38 -16.74
C GLU A 24 -2.47 -12.65 -17.28
N TRP A 25 -2.46 -13.74 -16.50
CA TRP A 25 -3.12 -14.98 -16.89
C TRP A 25 -4.64 -14.79 -17.02
N ILE A 26 -5.31 -14.17 -16.04
CA ILE A 26 -6.76 -13.88 -16.09
C ILE A 26 -7.09 -13.06 -17.34
N LEU A 27 -6.38 -11.97 -17.59
CA LEU A 27 -6.62 -11.12 -18.76
C LEU A 27 -6.33 -11.85 -20.08
N SER A 28 -5.38 -12.78 -20.09
CA SER A 28 -5.13 -13.63 -21.25
C SER A 28 -6.30 -14.57 -21.55
N GLN A 29 -6.91 -15.16 -20.51
CA GLN A 29 -8.08 -16.03 -20.66
C GLN A 29 -9.32 -15.25 -21.09
N ASN A 30 -9.47 -14.00 -20.59
CA ASN A 30 -10.57 -13.12 -20.93
C ASN A 30 -10.66 -12.86 -22.45
N LYS A 31 -9.52 -12.77 -23.16
CA LYS A 31 -9.50 -12.54 -24.63
C LYS A 31 -10.32 -13.55 -25.43
N ALA A 32 -10.46 -14.79 -24.94
CA ALA A 32 -11.20 -15.85 -25.61
C ALA A 32 -12.55 -16.18 -24.95
N ASN A 33 -12.85 -15.61 -23.78
CA ASN A 33 -14.02 -15.98 -22.98
C ASN A 33 -14.88 -14.79 -22.54
N ALA A 34 -14.57 -13.56 -22.97
CA ALA A 34 -15.23 -12.34 -22.51
C ALA A 34 -16.75 -12.33 -22.71
N ASP A 35 -17.25 -13.01 -23.74
CA ASP A 35 -18.68 -13.17 -24.06
C ASP A 35 -19.43 -14.06 -23.07
N ARG A 36 -18.72 -14.98 -22.40
CA ARG A 36 -19.29 -15.90 -21.40
C ARG A 36 -18.99 -15.50 -19.97
N MET A 37 -17.76 -15.08 -19.73
CA MET A 37 -17.25 -14.69 -18.41
C MET A 37 -16.21 -13.58 -18.58
N GLY A 38 -16.71 -12.34 -18.66
CA GLY A 38 -15.88 -11.14 -18.63
C GLY A 38 -15.12 -11.02 -17.32
N ALA A 39 -13.83 -10.67 -17.41
CA ALA A 39 -12.96 -10.43 -16.26
C ALA A 39 -12.24 -9.09 -16.40
N ALA A 40 -12.10 -8.40 -15.27
CA ALA A 40 -11.28 -7.20 -15.11
C ALA A 40 -10.36 -7.37 -13.91
N ILE A 41 -9.24 -6.65 -13.89
CA ILE A 41 -8.33 -6.60 -12.74
C ILE A 41 -8.51 -5.26 -12.04
N PHE A 42 -8.58 -5.31 -10.72
CA PHE A 42 -8.56 -4.13 -9.87
C PHE A 42 -7.21 -4.10 -9.13
N THR A 43 -6.38 -3.13 -9.48
CA THR A 43 -5.01 -3.03 -8.96
C THR A 43 -4.87 -1.80 -8.08
N THR A 44 -4.50 -2.02 -6.82
CA THR A 44 -4.22 -0.96 -5.85
C THR A 44 -2.72 -0.86 -5.54
N GLY A 45 -2.31 0.29 -5.01
CA GLY A 45 -1.06 0.41 -4.26
C GLY A 45 -1.27 0.19 -2.75
N PRO A 46 -0.28 0.54 -1.92
CA PRO A 46 -0.44 0.55 -0.46
C PRO A 46 -1.57 1.47 -0.04
N TYR A 47 -2.31 1.09 1.00
CA TYR A 47 -3.39 1.96 1.51
C TYR A 47 -2.77 3.18 2.18
N MET A 48 -3.37 4.36 2.02
CA MET A 48 -2.89 5.57 2.71
C MET A 48 -2.94 5.39 4.24
N GLU A 49 -3.94 4.64 4.71
CA GLU A 49 -4.12 4.16 6.08
C GLU A 49 -2.88 3.44 6.63
N MET A 50 -2.10 2.77 5.78
CA MET A 50 -0.91 2.05 6.24
C MET A 50 0.15 3.00 6.80
N ALA A 51 0.22 4.25 6.31
CA ALA A 51 1.13 5.26 6.82
C ALA A 51 0.71 5.81 8.20
N PHE A 52 -0.43 5.37 8.74
CA PHE A 52 -0.97 5.79 10.04
C PHE A 52 -1.44 4.61 10.92
N SER A 53 -1.14 3.38 10.51
CA SER A 53 -1.56 2.16 11.21
C SER A 53 -0.35 1.42 11.79
N PRO A 54 -0.50 0.65 12.88
CA PRO A 54 0.60 -0.13 13.44
C PRO A 54 0.96 -1.32 12.54
N PHE A 55 2.19 -1.82 12.73
CA PHE A 55 2.70 -3.04 12.10
C PHE A 55 2.70 -3.04 10.56
N THR A 56 2.81 -1.86 9.94
CA THR A 56 2.96 -1.75 8.48
C THR A 56 4.42 -1.43 8.13
N PRO A 57 4.83 -1.61 6.86
CA PRO A 57 6.14 -1.17 6.39
C PRO A 57 6.40 0.34 6.54
N MET A 58 5.39 1.15 6.83
CA MET A 58 5.40 2.60 6.63
C MET A 58 4.82 3.38 7.83
N THR A 59 4.62 2.71 8.98
CA THR A 59 4.24 3.33 10.23
C THR A 59 5.31 4.33 10.71
N PRO A 60 4.97 5.60 11.01
CA PRO A 60 5.89 6.54 11.62
C PRO A 60 6.07 6.25 13.11
N ARG A 61 7.00 6.97 13.74
CA ARG A 61 7.16 6.99 15.20
C ARG A 61 7.07 8.41 15.72
N ILE A 62 6.56 8.57 16.94
CA ILE A 62 6.71 9.81 17.69
C ILE A 62 8.11 9.81 18.32
N GLU A 63 8.97 10.68 17.84
CA GLU A 63 10.34 10.89 18.34
C GLU A 63 10.41 12.32 18.89
N GLU A 64 10.58 12.48 20.20
CA GLU A 64 10.67 13.81 20.84
C GLU A 64 9.49 14.75 20.51
N GLY A 65 8.28 14.19 20.38
CA GLY A 65 7.08 14.96 20.02
C GLY A 65 6.94 15.26 18.52
N VAL A 66 7.74 14.62 17.66
CA VAL A 66 7.68 14.76 16.20
C VAL A 66 7.26 13.43 15.54
N ALA A 67 6.22 13.45 14.71
CA ALA A 67 5.86 12.29 13.88
C ALA A 67 6.88 12.09 12.75
N THR A 68 7.68 11.03 12.85
CA THR A 68 8.83 10.80 11.97
C THR A 68 8.61 9.56 11.11
N TRP A 69 8.52 9.74 9.80
CA TRP A 69 8.56 8.65 8.82
C TRP A 69 10.01 8.35 8.42
N ARG A 70 10.52 7.17 8.82
CA ARG A 70 11.87 6.68 8.47
C ARG A 70 11.78 5.55 7.45
N VAL A 71 11.79 5.87 6.15
CA VAL A 71 11.64 4.88 5.07
C VAL A 71 12.64 5.12 3.92
N PRO A 72 13.11 4.05 3.23
CA PRO A 72 14.10 4.14 2.15
C PRO A 72 13.48 4.60 0.81
N LEU A 73 12.79 5.74 0.81
CA LEU A 73 12.05 6.25 -0.35
C LEU A 73 12.86 7.27 -1.19
N GLY A 74 13.91 7.86 -0.64
CA GLY A 74 14.66 8.95 -1.29
C GLY A 74 13.75 10.09 -1.74
N ARG A 75 13.84 10.44 -3.02
CA ARG A 75 12.95 11.43 -3.65
C ARG A 75 11.82 10.78 -4.46
N GLY A 76 11.60 9.48 -4.34
CA GLY A 76 10.49 8.82 -5.03
C GLY A 76 9.15 9.09 -4.35
N ALA A 77 8.11 8.46 -4.88
CA ALA A 77 6.76 8.57 -4.35
C ALA A 77 6.07 7.21 -4.24
N VAL A 78 5.28 7.04 -3.19
CA VAL A 78 4.41 5.86 -3.03
C VAL A 78 3.05 6.19 -3.64
N VAL A 79 2.57 5.30 -4.50
CA VAL A 79 1.27 5.44 -5.15
C VAL A 79 0.20 4.86 -4.23
N HIS A 80 -0.23 5.64 -3.24
CA HIS A 80 -1.22 5.16 -2.26
C HIS A 80 -2.63 5.12 -2.85
N VAL A 81 -3.48 4.26 -2.30
CA VAL A 81 -4.94 4.27 -2.53
C VAL A 81 -5.67 4.61 -1.23
N SER A 82 -6.84 5.23 -1.33
CA SER A 82 -7.78 5.36 -0.21
C SER A 82 -8.70 4.13 -0.14
N LEU A 83 -8.86 3.52 1.03
CA LEU A 83 -9.78 2.39 1.16
C LEU A 83 -11.25 2.77 0.91
N GLU A 84 -11.66 4.01 1.23
CA GLU A 84 -13.04 4.45 0.96
C GLU A 84 -13.33 4.60 -0.54
N ASP A 85 -12.34 4.93 -1.36
CA ASP A 85 -12.51 5.05 -2.82
C ASP A 85 -12.55 3.69 -3.53
N CYS A 86 -11.95 2.64 -2.94
CA CYS A 86 -11.89 1.31 -3.55
C CYS A 86 -13.27 0.75 -3.89
N ALA A 87 -14.24 0.91 -3.00
CA ALA A 87 -15.60 0.40 -3.22
C ALA A 87 -16.26 1.05 -4.44
N TYR A 88 -15.98 2.33 -4.68
CA TYR A 88 -16.50 3.07 -5.83
C TYR A 88 -15.95 2.49 -7.14
N TYR A 89 -14.64 2.32 -7.25
CA TYR A 89 -14.02 1.77 -8.45
C TYR A 89 -14.43 0.32 -8.73
N VAL A 90 -14.49 -0.51 -7.69
CA VAL A 90 -14.94 -1.90 -7.84
C VAL A 90 -16.38 -1.94 -8.34
N ARG A 91 -17.26 -1.10 -7.78
CA ARG A 91 -18.63 -0.98 -8.28
C ARG A 91 -18.67 -0.50 -9.74
N TRP A 92 -17.87 0.50 -10.09
CA TRP A 92 -17.79 0.99 -11.47
C TRP A 92 -17.40 -0.11 -12.45
N LEU A 93 -16.45 -0.99 -12.10
CA LEU A 93 -16.08 -2.14 -12.93
C LEU A 93 -17.28 -3.05 -13.22
N PHE A 94 -18.15 -3.30 -12.25
CA PHE A 94 -19.36 -4.11 -12.43
C PHE A 94 -20.47 -3.38 -13.18
N ASP A 95 -20.65 -2.09 -12.93
CA ASP A 95 -21.73 -1.29 -13.54
C ASP A 95 -21.41 -0.89 -15.01
N ASN A 96 -20.14 -1.00 -15.44
CA ASN A 96 -19.67 -0.54 -16.77
C ASN A 96 -18.92 -1.65 -17.53
N THR A 97 -19.49 -2.85 -17.60
CA THR A 97 -18.83 -4.04 -18.19
C THR A 97 -18.39 -3.86 -19.65
N GLU A 98 -19.11 -3.07 -20.44
CA GLU A 98 -18.72 -2.73 -21.82
C GLU A 98 -17.36 -2.01 -21.89
N GLN A 99 -17.00 -1.28 -20.84
CA GLN A 99 -15.75 -0.52 -20.75
C GLN A 99 -14.69 -1.24 -19.89
N SER A 100 -15.11 -1.99 -18.88
CA SER A 100 -14.21 -2.54 -17.86
C SER A 100 -13.68 -3.93 -18.19
N VAL A 101 -14.42 -4.76 -18.93
CA VAL A 101 -14.01 -6.13 -19.24
C VAL A 101 -12.71 -6.12 -20.05
N GLY A 102 -11.72 -6.87 -19.56
CA GLY A 102 -10.39 -6.98 -20.17
C GLY A 102 -9.41 -5.89 -19.75
N THR A 103 -9.80 -4.98 -18.86
CA THR A 103 -8.93 -3.92 -18.34
C THR A 103 -8.22 -4.33 -17.03
N ASP A 104 -7.09 -3.67 -16.77
CA ASP A 104 -6.48 -3.57 -15.43
C ASP A 104 -6.65 -2.14 -14.94
N LEU A 105 -7.64 -1.93 -14.07
CA LEU A 105 -7.90 -0.62 -13.47
C LEU A 105 -6.96 -0.39 -12.30
N GLU A 106 -5.90 0.38 -12.57
CA GLU A 106 -4.87 0.73 -11.58
C GLU A 106 -5.20 2.05 -10.86
N VAL A 107 -5.61 1.96 -9.60
CA VAL A 107 -6.12 3.13 -8.84
C VAL A 107 -5.12 3.69 -7.84
N ALA A 108 -5.28 4.97 -7.51
CA ALA A 108 -4.47 5.71 -6.54
C ALA A 108 -5.11 7.06 -6.16
N ILE A 109 -4.68 7.66 -5.05
CA ILE A 109 -4.96 9.07 -4.73
C ILE A 109 -4.04 10.00 -5.51
N GLU A 110 -2.73 9.78 -5.41
CA GLU A 110 -1.64 10.50 -6.08
C GLU A 110 -0.31 9.75 -5.91
N HIS A 111 0.76 10.29 -6.50
CA HIS A 111 2.14 9.91 -6.17
C HIS A 111 2.56 10.66 -4.90
N VAL A 112 2.37 10.05 -3.73
CA VAL A 112 2.64 10.67 -2.43
C VAL A 112 4.13 10.66 -2.13
N ARG A 113 4.73 11.84 -2.08
CA ARG A 113 6.09 12.04 -1.60
C ARG A 113 6.06 12.22 -0.08
N TYR A 114 6.96 11.56 0.66
CA TYR A 114 6.86 11.53 2.12
C TYR A 114 7.32 12.83 2.81
N ASP A 115 8.16 13.63 2.16
CA ASP A 115 8.46 15.00 2.57
C ASP A 115 7.20 15.88 2.56
N GLU A 116 6.42 15.80 1.49
CA GLU A 116 5.15 16.52 1.35
C GLU A 116 4.05 15.95 2.25
N LEU A 117 4.03 14.63 2.47
CA LEU A 117 3.16 13.98 3.44
C LEU A 117 3.38 14.53 4.85
N ALA A 118 4.63 14.57 5.30
CA ALA A 118 4.99 15.08 6.62
C ALA A 118 4.61 16.56 6.77
N ALA A 119 4.96 17.40 5.78
CA ALA A 119 4.60 18.81 5.78
C ALA A 119 3.08 19.04 5.79
N THR A 120 2.34 18.21 5.07
CA THR A 120 0.87 18.26 5.04
C THR A 120 0.25 17.82 6.36
N PHE A 121 0.78 16.74 6.95
CA PHE A 121 0.35 16.29 8.27
C PHE A 121 0.51 17.40 9.30
N GLU A 122 1.69 18.03 9.37
CA GLU A 122 1.95 19.14 10.30
C GLU A 122 0.99 20.31 10.09
N ARG A 123 0.80 20.72 8.84
CA ARG A 123 -0.08 21.84 8.51
C ARG A 123 -1.55 21.57 8.83
N VAL A 124 -2.04 20.34 8.67
CA VAL A 124 -3.45 20.00 8.90
C VAL A 124 -3.72 19.70 10.37
N THR A 125 -2.82 18.98 11.03
CA THR A 125 -3.03 18.52 12.43
C THR A 125 -2.46 19.50 13.46
N GLY A 126 -1.54 20.38 13.07
CA GLY A 126 -0.81 21.26 13.98
C GLY A 126 0.33 20.58 14.75
N HIS A 127 0.60 19.29 14.49
CA HIS A 127 1.63 18.52 15.18
C HIS A 127 2.90 18.38 14.34
N PRO A 128 4.11 18.61 14.89
CA PRO A 128 5.35 18.52 14.15
C PRO A 128 5.53 17.17 13.45
N ALA A 129 5.99 17.20 12.20
CA ALA A 129 6.24 15.99 11.43
C ALA A 129 7.44 16.11 10.50
N CYS A 130 8.13 14.99 10.26
CA CYS A 130 9.22 14.97 9.29
C CYS A 130 9.36 13.61 8.59
N TYR A 131 10.00 13.66 7.42
CA TYR A 131 10.44 12.49 6.68
C TYR A 131 11.96 12.43 6.70
N ILE A 132 12.51 11.23 6.95
CA ILE A 132 13.93 10.97 6.92
C ILE A 132 14.19 9.79 5.97
N ASP A 133 14.85 10.07 4.84
CA ASP A 133 15.34 9.02 3.96
C ASP A 133 16.35 8.16 4.73
N THR A 134 16.06 6.88 4.82
CA THR A 134 16.77 5.94 5.67
C THR A 134 17.41 4.88 4.79
N HIS A 135 18.67 4.54 5.02
CA HIS A 135 19.30 3.45 4.26
C HIS A 135 18.56 2.12 4.52
N VAL A 136 18.37 1.30 3.49
CA VAL A 136 17.57 0.06 3.58
C VAL A 136 18.04 -0.89 4.70
N HIS A 137 19.35 -0.96 4.95
CA HIS A 137 19.91 -1.73 6.07
C HIS A 137 19.46 -1.20 7.45
N GLN A 138 19.43 0.12 7.63
CA GLN A 138 18.99 0.73 8.89
C GLN A 138 17.48 0.55 9.08
N TYR A 139 16.71 0.68 8.00
CA TYR A 139 15.26 0.42 8.01
C TYR A 139 14.93 -1.00 8.53
N PHE A 140 15.62 -2.03 8.01
CA PHE A 140 15.47 -3.41 8.52
C PHE A 140 16.19 -3.69 9.85
N GLY A 141 17.02 -2.76 10.33
CA GLY A 141 17.57 -2.81 11.69
C GLY A 141 16.62 -2.27 12.75
N GLY A 142 15.56 -1.56 12.34
CA GLY A 142 14.60 -0.89 13.21
C GLY A 142 13.36 -1.76 13.53
N PRO A 143 12.13 -1.18 13.50
CA PRO A 143 10.90 -1.85 13.93
C PRO A 143 10.62 -3.21 13.28
N LEU A 144 11.08 -3.41 12.04
CA LEU A 144 10.82 -4.61 11.25
C LEU A 144 11.92 -5.68 11.37
N LYS A 145 12.91 -5.49 12.24
CA LYS A 145 14.06 -6.40 12.41
C LYS A 145 13.65 -7.85 12.63
N ASN A 146 12.63 -8.09 13.46
CA ASN A 146 12.17 -9.44 13.78
C ASN A 146 11.48 -10.14 12.59
N ALA A 147 11.00 -9.38 11.60
CA ALA A 147 10.41 -9.90 10.39
C ALA A 147 11.41 -10.04 9.25
N ALA A 148 12.49 -9.24 9.23
CA ALA A 148 13.39 -9.06 8.10
C ALA A 148 13.86 -10.39 7.46
N ASP A 149 14.33 -11.35 8.27
CA ASP A 149 14.92 -12.59 7.74
C ASP A 149 13.91 -13.76 7.72
N ARG A 150 12.65 -13.52 8.08
CA ARG A 150 11.58 -14.51 7.95
C ARG A 150 11.07 -14.57 6.50
N PRO A 151 10.44 -15.68 6.08
CA PRO A 151 9.76 -15.74 4.80
C PRO A 151 8.74 -14.61 4.62
N ALA A 152 8.69 -13.99 3.45
CA ALA A 152 7.73 -12.94 3.12
C ALA A 152 6.28 -13.46 3.08
N GLY A 153 6.10 -14.74 2.74
CA GLY A 153 4.83 -15.45 2.89
C GLY A 153 4.84 -16.26 4.18
N TYR A 154 3.88 -16.03 5.08
CA TYR A 154 3.89 -16.64 6.41
C TYR A 154 3.78 -18.18 6.40
N ASN A 155 3.25 -18.77 5.33
CA ASN A 155 3.16 -20.23 5.10
C ASN A 155 4.27 -20.78 4.18
N ALA A 156 5.23 -19.96 3.76
CA ALA A 156 6.29 -20.42 2.86
C ALA A 156 7.34 -21.23 3.62
N ASP A 157 7.78 -22.35 3.05
CA ASP A 157 8.84 -23.18 3.61
C ASP A 157 10.18 -22.43 3.56
N PRO A 158 10.83 -22.14 4.72
CA PRO A 158 12.13 -21.50 4.74
C PRO A 158 13.24 -22.28 4.01
N ALA A 159 13.08 -23.60 3.82
CA ALA A 159 14.05 -24.44 3.13
C ALA A 159 13.89 -24.45 1.60
N ASP A 160 12.76 -23.96 1.07
CA ASP A 160 12.55 -23.84 -0.37
C ASP A 160 13.46 -22.75 -0.95
N ARG A 161 14.25 -23.10 -1.96
CA ARG A 161 15.18 -22.18 -2.65
C ARG A 161 14.49 -20.98 -3.31
N SER A 162 13.20 -21.06 -3.55
CA SER A 162 12.37 -20.00 -4.11
C SER A 162 11.80 -19.05 -3.06
N THR A 163 11.88 -19.41 -1.77
CA THR A 163 11.40 -18.59 -0.66
C THR A 163 12.17 -17.28 -0.60
N MET A 164 11.42 -16.18 -0.62
CA MET A 164 11.96 -14.83 -0.52
C MET A 164 11.84 -14.35 0.92
N SER A 165 12.91 -13.78 1.46
CA SER A 165 12.85 -13.14 2.78
C SER A 165 11.97 -11.89 2.75
N PHE A 166 11.43 -11.51 3.91
CA PHE A 166 10.70 -10.25 4.06
C PHE A 166 11.56 -9.06 3.66
N ARG A 167 12.84 -9.08 4.05
CA ARG A 167 13.85 -8.07 3.71
C ARG A 167 14.01 -7.94 2.20
N ASP A 168 14.23 -9.03 1.48
CA ASP A 168 14.43 -8.97 0.03
C ASP A 168 13.17 -8.48 -0.67
N ASN A 169 12.01 -8.99 -0.26
CA ASN A 169 10.72 -8.61 -0.82
C ASN A 169 10.44 -7.11 -0.62
N PHE A 170 10.64 -6.60 0.59
CA PHE A 170 10.39 -5.20 0.90
C PHE A 170 11.52 -4.26 0.46
N THR A 171 12.73 -4.77 0.19
CA THR A 171 13.77 -4.00 -0.51
C THR A 171 13.33 -3.68 -1.92
N GLY A 172 12.86 -4.67 -2.69
CA GLY A 172 12.32 -4.42 -4.02
C GLY A 172 11.06 -3.56 -4.00
N PHE A 173 10.20 -3.75 -2.99
CA PHE A 173 9.04 -2.89 -2.75
C PHE A 173 9.44 -1.42 -2.64
N TRP A 174 10.42 -1.08 -1.81
CA TRP A 174 10.84 0.30 -1.66
C TRP A 174 11.55 0.84 -2.90
N ASN A 175 12.37 0.02 -3.56
CA ASN A 175 13.06 0.42 -4.78
C ASN A 175 12.08 0.84 -5.89
N MET A 176 10.95 0.16 -6.07
CA MET A 176 10.01 0.53 -7.14
C MET A 176 9.41 1.93 -6.94
N TRP A 177 9.15 2.30 -5.69
CA TRP A 177 8.65 3.63 -5.33
C TRP A 177 9.76 4.67 -5.41
N LYS A 178 10.94 4.35 -4.89
CA LYS A 178 12.13 5.21 -4.92
C LYS A 178 12.54 5.63 -6.34
N HIS A 179 12.30 4.76 -7.32
CA HIS A 179 12.65 4.97 -8.72
C HIS A 179 11.45 5.23 -9.65
N ASP A 180 10.27 5.56 -9.08
CA ASP A 180 9.07 5.95 -9.83
C ASP A 180 8.68 4.98 -10.95
N VAL A 181 8.87 3.67 -10.72
CA VAL A 181 8.60 2.59 -11.70
C VAL A 181 7.11 2.54 -12.05
N ILE A 182 6.24 2.89 -11.10
CA ILE A 182 4.79 2.77 -11.23
C ILE A 182 4.17 4.08 -11.69
N LYS A 183 3.32 3.98 -12.72
CA LYS A 183 2.55 5.09 -13.29
C LYS A 183 1.05 4.87 -13.05
N ARG A 184 0.28 5.95 -13.14
CA ARG A 184 -1.18 5.96 -12.97
C ARG A 184 -1.79 6.93 -13.96
N ASP A 185 -2.98 6.59 -14.44
CA ASP A 185 -3.79 7.46 -15.29
C ASP A 185 -4.79 8.23 -14.42
N TYR A 186 -4.35 9.35 -13.86
CA TYR A 186 -5.20 10.15 -12.97
C TYR A 186 -6.39 10.79 -13.68
N GLN A 187 -6.30 11.02 -14.99
CA GLN A 187 -7.43 11.55 -15.75
C GLN A 187 -8.54 10.50 -15.83
N LEU A 188 -8.19 9.25 -16.15
CA LEU A 188 -9.15 8.14 -16.12
C LEU A 188 -9.79 7.99 -14.73
N LEU A 189 -9.00 8.09 -13.67
CA LEU A 189 -9.53 8.00 -12.30
C LEU A 189 -10.48 9.15 -11.97
N ASP A 190 -10.17 10.37 -12.42
CA ASP A 190 -11.04 11.55 -12.28
C ASP A 190 -12.33 11.40 -13.08
N ASP A 191 -12.27 10.81 -14.28
CA ASP A 191 -13.44 10.59 -15.12
C ASP A 191 -14.36 9.52 -14.52
N ILE A 192 -13.79 8.45 -13.96
CA ILE A 192 -14.53 7.37 -13.29
C ILE A 192 -15.13 7.86 -11.98
N HIS A 193 -14.33 8.49 -11.13
CA HIS A 193 -14.73 8.95 -9.81
C HIS A 193 -14.36 10.43 -9.60
N PRO A 194 -15.20 11.37 -10.08
CA PRO A 194 -14.90 12.82 -10.01
C PRO A 194 -14.66 13.36 -8.60
N ASN A 195 -15.26 12.72 -7.61
CA ASN A 195 -15.20 13.08 -6.19
C ASN A 195 -14.20 12.25 -5.37
N ARG A 196 -13.34 11.44 -6.02
CA ARG A 196 -12.31 10.66 -5.32
C ARG A 196 -11.39 11.57 -4.50
N LEU A 197 -10.69 10.99 -3.53
CA LEU A 197 -9.56 11.68 -2.92
C LEU A 197 -8.39 11.77 -3.93
N LYS A 198 -7.93 12.99 -4.17
CA LYS A 198 -6.90 13.33 -5.17
C LYS A 198 -5.54 13.66 -4.58
N SER A 199 -5.42 13.74 -3.26
CA SER A 199 -4.16 14.00 -2.58
C SER A 199 -4.12 13.47 -1.15
N ALA A 200 -2.92 13.32 -0.62
CA ALA A 200 -2.65 13.06 0.79
C ALA A 200 -3.27 14.13 1.69
N GLU A 201 -3.28 15.40 1.27
CA GLU A 201 -3.95 16.46 2.02
C GLU A 201 -5.45 16.23 2.13
N GLN A 202 -6.12 15.94 1.02
CA GLN A 202 -7.55 15.66 1.03
C GLN A 202 -7.85 14.46 1.93
N TRP A 203 -7.04 13.40 1.85
CA TRP A 203 -7.16 12.23 2.72
C TRP A 203 -6.97 12.58 4.20
N ILE A 204 -5.92 13.32 4.56
CA ILE A 204 -5.67 13.70 5.96
C ILE A 204 -6.80 14.57 6.50
N ARG A 205 -7.23 15.60 5.76
CA ARG A 205 -8.35 16.46 6.18
C ARG A 205 -9.64 15.68 6.36
N ARG A 206 -9.94 14.77 5.44
CA ARG A 206 -11.11 13.89 5.49
C ARG A 206 -11.10 13.02 6.75
N HIS A 207 -9.95 12.44 7.09
CA HIS A 207 -9.81 11.57 8.26
C HIS A 207 -9.83 12.34 9.59
N GLU A 208 -9.26 13.55 9.64
CA GLU A 208 -9.38 14.46 10.79
C GLU A 208 -10.83 14.89 11.02
N GLU A 209 -11.54 15.26 9.94
CA GLU A 209 -12.95 15.65 10.01
C GLU A 209 -13.83 14.47 10.45
N LEU A 210 -13.62 13.28 9.91
CA LEU A 210 -14.30 12.07 10.36
C LEU A 210 -14.03 11.77 11.83
N ALA A 211 -12.78 11.95 12.29
CA ALA A 211 -12.42 11.73 13.67
C ALA A 211 -13.20 12.68 14.61
N ARG A 212 -13.24 13.97 14.24
CA ARG A 212 -14.00 15.01 14.94
C ARG A 212 -15.50 14.71 14.98
N LEU A 213 -16.10 14.35 13.85
CA LEU A 213 -17.53 14.09 13.75
C LEU A 213 -17.96 12.83 14.52
N ASN A 214 -17.12 11.80 14.52
CA ASN A 214 -17.42 10.52 15.17
C ASN A 214 -16.96 10.46 16.63
N GLY A 215 -16.28 11.49 17.14
CA GLY A 215 -15.64 11.47 18.46
C GLY A 215 -14.56 10.39 18.58
N SER A 216 -13.94 9.99 17.47
CA SER A 216 -12.87 8.99 17.46
C SER A 216 -11.49 9.67 17.53
N PRO A 217 -10.41 8.96 17.91
CA PRO A 217 -9.07 9.54 17.96
C PRO A 217 -8.63 10.17 16.62
N SER A 218 -7.93 11.31 16.69
CA SER A 218 -7.29 11.95 15.53
C SER A 218 -6.18 11.07 14.94
N LEU A 219 -5.62 11.47 13.79
CA LEU A 219 -4.44 10.80 13.25
C LEU A 219 -3.25 10.91 14.21
N TRP A 220 -3.06 12.06 14.86
CA TRP A 220 -2.01 12.23 15.87
C TRP A 220 -2.18 11.31 17.08
N ASP A 221 -3.40 11.18 17.58
CA ASP A 221 -3.70 10.31 18.72
C ASP A 221 -3.45 8.83 18.38
N LYS A 222 -3.77 8.42 17.14
CA LYS A 222 -3.51 7.05 16.64
C LYS A 222 -2.03 6.72 16.53
N LEU A 223 -1.17 7.72 16.33
CA LEU A 223 0.28 7.53 16.23
C LEU A 223 0.98 7.45 17.60
N GLN A 224 0.28 7.73 18.70
CA GLN A 224 0.89 7.62 20.04
C GLN A 224 1.35 6.18 20.33
N PRO A 225 2.49 5.98 21.02
CA PRO A 225 3.02 4.65 21.28
C PRO A 225 2.02 3.68 21.92
N GLU A 226 1.25 4.16 22.90
CA GLU A 226 0.22 3.38 23.59
C GLU A 226 -0.94 3.04 22.66
N ALA A 227 -1.33 3.96 21.77
CA ALA A 227 -2.39 3.71 20.78
C ALA A 227 -1.96 2.66 19.75
N LEU A 228 -0.73 2.75 19.22
CA LEU A 228 -0.20 1.79 18.26
C LEU A 228 -0.06 0.39 18.86
N GLN A 229 0.28 0.27 20.15
CA GLN A 229 0.37 -1.03 20.85
C GLN A 229 -1.00 -1.67 21.06
N ASN A 230 -2.04 -0.87 21.25
CA ASN A 230 -3.40 -1.34 21.55
C ASN A 230 -4.31 -1.44 20.31
N SER A 231 -3.80 -1.10 19.12
CA SER A 231 -4.55 -1.17 17.87
C SER A 231 -4.15 -2.38 17.03
N PHE A 232 -5.07 -2.83 16.17
CA PHE A 232 -4.79 -3.81 15.14
C PHE A 232 -4.19 -3.14 13.90
N SER A 233 -3.44 -3.91 13.11
CA SER A 233 -2.99 -3.43 11.81
C SER A 233 -4.16 -3.36 10.85
N VAL A 234 -4.10 -2.44 9.90
CA VAL A 234 -5.00 -2.41 8.73
C VAL A 234 -4.78 -3.62 7.81
N LEU A 235 -3.71 -4.40 8.02
CA LEU A 235 -3.38 -5.58 7.24
C LEU A 235 -4.01 -6.85 7.84
N LYS A 236 -4.56 -7.70 6.96
CA LYS A 236 -5.21 -8.97 7.31
C LYS A 236 -4.39 -9.90 8.22
N SER A 237 -3.06 -9.84 8.17
CA SER A 237 -2.18 -10.68 9.00
C SER A 237 -2.38 -10.50 10.51
N SER A 238 -2.94 -9.37 10.97
CA SER A 238 -3.31 -9.20 12.37
C SER A 238 -4.70 -9.72 12.72
N GLU A 239 -5.58 -9.91 11.74
CA GLU A 239 -6.97 -10.35 11.97
C GLU A 239 -7.05 -11.85 12.29
N ASP A 240 -6.30 -12.69 11.56
CA ASP A 240 -6.29 -14.14 11.74
C ASP A 240 -5.10 -14.66 12.56
N ARG A 241 -4.25 -13.75 13.07
CA ARG A 241 -2.99 -14.05 13.76
C ARG A 241 -2.09 -15.01 12.98
N GLN A 242 -2.13 -14.94 11.64
CA GLN A 242 -1.39 -15.83 10.73
C GLN A 242 -1.73 -17.32 10.95
N ARG A 243 -2.90 -17.63 11.53
CA ARG A 243 -3.35 -19.00 11.75
C ARG A 243 -4.01 -19.61 10.54
N GLY A 244 -4.15 -18.85 9.43
CA GLY A 244 -4.86 -19.23 8.21
C GLY A 244 -4.90 -20.74 8.03
N ASN A 245 -6.03 -21.34 8.44
CA ASN A 245 -6.16 -22.79 8.42
C ASN A 245 -5.93 -23.20 6.98
N VAL A 246 -4.87 -23.96 6.75
CA VAL A 246 -4.74 -24.76 5.54
C VAL A 246 -6.05 -25.53 5.50
N GLY A 247 -6.89 -25.25 4.50
CA GLY A 247 -8.19 -25.91 4.39
C GLY A 247 -7.94 -27.40 4.52
N GLY A 248 -8.46 -27.99 5.60
CA GLY A 248 -8.49 -29.43 5.76
C GLY A 248 -9.35 -29.98 4.64
N LEU A 249 -8.69 -30.43 3.58
CA LEU A 249 -9.17 -31.51 2.73
C LEU A 249 -8.65 -32.82 3.32
#